data_AF-A0A2N5DQR0-F1
#
_entry.id   AF-A0A2N5DQR0-F1
#
_cell.length_a   1.000
_cell.length_b   1.000
_cell.length_c   1.000
_cell.angle_alpha   90.00
_cell.angle_beta   90.00
_cell.angle_gamma   90.00
#
_symmetry.space_group_name_H-M   'P 1'
#
loop_
_entity.id
_entity.type
_entity.pdbx_description
1 polymer ?
#
loop_
_entity_poly.entity_id
_entity_poly.type
_entity_poly.pdbx_seq_one_letter_code
_entity_poly.pdbx_strand_id
1 'polypeptide(L)'
;MADYELTLINQSDDVQNSTVVVFQKAPTRPVSLARSIPPGGSSKISFNNLEPNAQAYLVLGERPHLDAGPPSGSVRLDLDLTHEYVIRRPEGRH
;
A
#
# COMPACT_ATOMS: atom_id res chain seq x y z
N MET A 1 -15.23 1.01 13.42
CA MET A 1 -14.36 2.06 12.84
C MET A 1 -13.02 1.39 12.53
N ALA A 2 -12.42 1.72 11.39
CA ALA A 2 -11.07 1.27 11.10
C ALA A 2 -10.05 2.10 11.88
N ASP A 3 -8.97 1.47 12.33
CA ASP A 3 -7.88 2.17 13.00
C ASP A 3 -7.08 3.02 12.01
N TYR A 4 -7.05 2.60 10.74
CA TYR A 4 -6.40 3.30 9.65
C TYR A 4 -7.11 3.07 8.32
N GLU A 5 -7.20 4.13 7.52
CA GLU A 5 -7.73 4.08 6.16
C GLU A 5 -6.75 4.69 5.16
N LEU A 6 -6.51 3.97 4.06
CA LEU A 6 -5.72 4.41 2.92
C LEU A 6 -6.60 4.48 1.68
N THR A 7 -6.60 5.62 1.00
CA THR A 7 -7.18 5.77 -0.33
C THR A 7 -6.07 5.73 -1.37
N LEU A 8 -6.12 4.75 -2.26
CA LEU A 8 -5.25 4.66 -3.43
C LEU A 8 -5.96 5.27 -4.63
N ILE A 9 -5.32 6.21 -5.32
CA ILE A 9 -5.85 6.89 -6.50
C ILE A 9 -4.93 6.61 -7.68
N ASN A 10 -5.47 6.00 -8.74
CA ASN A 10 -4.71 5.72 -9.95
C ASN A 10 -4.87 6.86 -10.97
N GLN A 11 -3.82 7.65 -11.16
CA GLN A 11 -3.73 8.68 -12.21
C GLN A 11 -2.89 8.23 -13.42
N SER A 12 -2.51 6.95 -13.47
CA SER A 12 -1.88 6.34 -14.64
C SER A 12 -2.92 5.99 -15.70
N ASP A 13 -2.48 5.87 -16.95
CA ASP A 13 -3.31 5.38 -18.07
C ASP A 13 -3.45 3.85 -18.11
N ASP A 14 -2.77 3.15 -17.20
CA ASP A 14 -2.73 1.69 -17.09
C ASP A 14 -3.38 1.19 -15.80
N VAL A 15 -3.81 -0.07 -15.79
CA VAL A 15 -4.27 -0.74 -14.58
C VAL A 15 -3.09 -0.87 -13.61
N GLN A 16 -3.25 -0.35 -12.40
CA GLN A 16 -2.22 -0.42 -11.37
C GLN A 16 -2.53 -1.57 -10.42
N ASN A 17 -1.67 -2.58 -10.44
CA ASN A 17 -1.64 -3.60 -9.40
C ASN A 17 -0.89 -3.02 -8.20
N SER A 18 -1.51 -3.08 -7.03
CA SER A 18 -1.00 -2.48 -5.80
C SER A 18 -1.18 -3.47 -4.67
N THR A 19 -0.11 -3.74 -3.93
CA THR A 19 -0.17 -4.52 -2.71
C THR A 19 0.25 -3.64 -1.55
N VAL A 20 -0.63 -3.49 -0.56
CA VAL A 20 -0.26 -2.86 0.71
C VAL A 20 0.16 -3.94 1.68
N VAL A 21 1.35 -3.81 2.22
CA VAL A 21 1.94 -4.73 3.20
C VAL A 21 2.08 -4.02 4.53
N VAL A 22 1.59 -4.62 5.60
CA VAL A 22 1.70 -4.08 6.96
C VAL A 22 2.57 -5.00 7.81
N PHE A 23 3.63 -4.43 8.39
CA PHE A 23 4.51 -5.07 9.36
C PHE A 23 4.11 -4.64 10.77
N GLN A 24 3.98 -5.60 11.66
CA GLN A 24 3.69 -5.41 13.08
C GLN A 24 4.89 -5.89 13.89
N LYS A 25 5.04 -5.41 15.14
CA LYS A 25 6.19 -5.72 15.99
C LYS A 25 6.04 -7.12 16.62
N ALA A 26 4.80 -7.58 16.81
CA ALA A 26 4.51 -8.95 17.18
C ALA A 26 5.07 -9.95 16.12
N PRO A 27 5.36 -11.21 16.47
CA PRO A 27 5.83 -12.25 15.54
C PRO A 27 4.72 -12.70 14.55
N THR A 28 3.75 -11.84 14.28
CA THR A 28 2.70 -12.04 13.30
C THR A 28 3.28 -11.82 11.91
N ARG A 29 2.98 -12.76 11.02
CA ARG A 29 3.36 -12.67 9.61
C ARG A 29 2.86 -11.34 9.04
N PRO A 30 3.62 -10.67 8.16
CA PRO A 30 3.16 -9.45 7.51
C PRO A 30 1.81 -9.68 6.81
N VAL A 31 0.92 -8.71 6.93
CA VAL A 31 -0.41 -8.77 6.31
C VAL A 31 -0.33 -8.06 4.97
N SER A 32 -0.69 -8.75 3.88
CA SER A 32 -0.70 -8.19 2.52
C SER A 32 -2.13 -8.11 1.97
N LEU A 33 -2.53 -6.94 1.47
CA LEU A 33 -3.78 -6.75 0.74
C LEU A 33 -3.47 -6.31 -0.68
N ALA A 34 -3.83 -7.15 -1.66
CA ALA A 34 -3.65 -6.85 -3.08
C ALA A 34 -4.93 -6.21 -3.66
N ARG A 35 -4.76 -5.18 -4.49
CA ARG A 35 -5.81 -4.46 -5.20
C ARG A 35 -5.34 -4.13 -6.61
N SER A 36 -6.24 -4.28 -7.57
CA SER A 36 -6.06 -3.76 -8.93
C SER A 36 -6.95 -2.54 -9.09
N ILE A 37 -6.36 -1.42 -9.52
CA ILE A 37 -7.05 -0.14 -9.64
C ILE A 37 -7.05 0.25 -11.12
N PRO A 38 -8.21 0.37 -11.77
CA PRO A 38 -8.27 0.79 -13.18
C PRO A 38 -7.80 2.23 -13.36
N PRO A 39 -7.45 2.66 -14.59
CA PRO A 39 -7.11 4.05 -14.91
C PRO A 39 -8.19 5.03 -14.44
N GLY A 40 -7.80 6.10 -13.75
CA GLY A 40 -8.72 7.10 -13.18
C GLY A 40 -9.54 6.60 -11.98
N GLY A 41 -9.37 5.34 -11.57
CA GLY A 41 -10.06 4.73 -10.45
C GLY A 41 -9.45 5.07 -9.09
N SER A 42 -10.22 4.79 -8.04
CA SER A 42 -9.72 4.82 -6.67
C SER A 42 -10.16 3.58 -5.90
N SER A 43 -9.39 3.22 -4.87
CA SER A 43 -9.71 2.10 -3.98
C SER A 43 -9.38 2.46 -2.54
N LYS A 44 -10.32 2.16 -1.63
CA LYS A 44 -10.12 2.35 -0.20
C LYS A 44 -9.72 1.04 0.46
N ILE A 45 -8.71 1.10 1.32
CA ILE A 45 -8.21 -0.02 2.11
C ILE A 45 -8.27 0.38 3.57
N SER A 46 -8.97 -0.41 4.36
CA SER A 46 -9.16 -0.17 5.79
C SER A 46 -8.47 -1.27 6.59
N PHE A 47 -7.69 -0.88 7.59
CA PHE A 47 -6.99 -1.79 8.49
C PHE A 47 -7.56 -1.64 9.91
N ASN A 48 -7.72 -2.77 10.59
CA ASN A 48 -8.22 -2.84 11.96
C ASN A 48 -7.26 -3.68 12.81
N ASN A 49 -7.25 -3.43 14.11
CA ASN A 49 -6.39 -4.03 15.11
C ASN A 49 -4.91 -3.86 14.78
N LEU A 50 -4.50 -2.66 14.36
CA LEU A 50 -3.09 -2.35 14.13
C LEU A 50 -2.39 -2.00 15.45
N GLU A 51 -1.20 -2.55 15.67
CA GLU A 51 -0.36 -2.13 16.79
C GLU A 51 0.10 -0.66 16.62
N PRO A 52 0.36 0.08 17.71
CA PRO A 52 0.79 1.49 17.64
C PRO A 52 2.08 1.75 16.83
N ASN A 53 2.89 0.72 16.59
CA ASN A 53 4.14 0.81 15.84
C ASN A 53 4.09 0.04 14.51
N ALA A 54 2.89 -0.27 14.02
CA ALA A 54 2.72 -0.88 12.72
C ALA A 54 3.34 0.01 11.63
N GLN A 55 3.86 -0.61 10.59
CA GLN A 55 4.42 0.09 9.43
C GLN A 55 3.76 -0.45 8.17
N ALA A 56 3.19 0.42 7.36
CA ALA A 56 2.60 0.05 6.09
C ALA A 56 3.50 0.46 4.93
N TYR A 57 3.52 -0.38 3.91
CA TYR A 57 4.31 -0.19 2.70
C TYR A 57 3.42 -0.47 1.49
N LEU A 58 3.39 0.46 0.54
CA LEU A 58 2.76 0.25 -0.75
C LEU A 58 3.79 -0.31 -1.74
N VAL A 59 3.42 -1.41 -2.39
CA VAL A 59 4.18 -2.06 -3.44
C VAL A 59 3.37 -1.96 -4.73
N LEU A 60 3.95 -1.37 -5.76
CA LEU A 60 3.34 -1.31 -7.09
C LEU A 60 3.80 -2.52 -7.91
N GLY A 61 2.90 -3.08 -8.70
CA GLY A 61 3.14 -4.26 -9.53
C GLY A 61 2.75 -5.57 -8.84
N GLU A 62 3.59 -6.59 -9.00
CA GLU A 62 3.31 -7.95 -8.54
C GLU A 62 3.29 -8.09 -7.02
N ARG A 63 2.61 -9.13 -6.54
CA ARG A 63 2.55 -9.43 -5.10
C ARG A 63 3.97 -9.78 -4.61
N PRO A 64 4.50 -9.07 -3.61
CA PRO A 64 5.85 -9.30 -3.13
C PRO A 64 5.97 -10.62 -2.35
N HIS A 65 7.17 -11.21 -2.38
CA HIS A 65 7.56 -12.28 -1.46
C HIS A 65 7.97 -11.66 -0.11
N LEU A 66 7.48 -12.23 1.00
CA LEU A 66 7.54 -11.59 2.32
C LEU A 66 8.38 -12.43 3.29
N ASP A 67 9.70 -12.44 3.10
CA ASP A 67 10.59 -13.30 3.89
C ASP A 67 11.22 -12.62 5.10
N ALA A 68 11.46 -11.30 5.08
CA ALA A 68 12.19 -10.64 6.19
C ALA A 68 12.02 -9.11 6.33
N GLY A 69 11.12 -8.47 5.59
CA GLY A 69 10.97 -7.01 5.66
C GLY A 69 10.24 -6.40 4.47
N PRO A 70 10.13 -5.06 4.43
CA PRO A 70 9.45 -4.37 3.34
C PRO A 70 10.14 -4.68 1.99
N PRO A 71 9.37 -4.98 0.94
CA PRO A 71 9.93 -5.25 -0.38
C PRO A 71 10.73 -4.06 -0.92
N SER A 72 11.78 -4.36 -1.69
CA SER A 72 12.56 -3.31 -2.36
C SER A 72 11.67 -2.52 -3.33
N GLY A 73 11.82 -1.20 -3.38
CA GLY A 73 11.00 -0.32 -4.21
C GLY A 73 9.60 -0.02 -3.64
N SER A 74 9.32 -0.48 -2.41
CA SER A 74 8.11 -0.11 -1.70
C SER A 74 8.17 1.32 -1.15
N VAL A 75 7.02 1.97 -1.10
CA VAL A 75 6.87 3.30 -0.48
C VAL A 75 6.31 3.12 0.91
N ARG A 76 7.02 3.63 1.92
CA ARG A 76 6.49 3.66 3.29
C ARG A 76 5.31 4.62 3.36
N LEU A 77 4.22 4.15 3.94
CA LEU A 77 3.03 4.95 4.23
C LEU A 77 3.08 5.34 5.70
N ASP A 78 2.99 6.63 5.98
CA ASP A 78 2.82 7.10 7.35
C ASP A 78 1.38 6.82 7.77
N LEU A 79 1.24 6.00 8.82
CA LEU A 79 -0.06 5.59 9.34
C LEU A 79 -0.65 6.70 10.22
N ASP A 80 -1.07 7.82 9.63
CA ASP A 80 -1.98 8.77 10.27
C ASP A 80 -3.43 8.44 9.90
N LEU A 81 -4.41 8.89 10.69
CA LEU A 81 -5.81 8.39 10.67
C LEU A 81 -6.49 8.37 9.28
N THR A 82 -5.96 9.08 8.28
CA THR A 82 -6.40 8.98 6.88
C THR A 82 -5.27 9.37 5.94
N HIS A 83 -4.86 8.46 5.05
CA HIS A 83 -3.80 8.73 4.07
C HIS A 83 -4.32 8.58 2.64
N GLU A 84 -3.84 9.44 1.73
CA GLU A 84 -4.10 9.33 0.30
C GLU A 84 -2.79 9.12 -0.45
N TYR A 85 -2.73 8.07 -1.28
CA TYR A 85 -1.59 7.82 -2.15
C TYR A 85 -1.99 7.91 -3.61
N VAL A 86 -1.28 8.76 -4.36
CA VAL A 86 -1.54 8.99 -5.78
C VAL A 86 -0.49 8.26 -6.61
N ILE A 87 -0.93 7.27 -7.38
CA ILE A 87 -0.10 6.55 -8.33
C ILE A 87 -0.04 7.38 -9.61
N ARG A 88 1.09 8.02 -9.85
CA ARG A 88 1.34 8.84 -11.05
C ARG A 88 2.17 8.07 -12.06
N ARG A 89 2.14 8.50 -13.33
CA ARG A 89 3.13 8.06 -14.32
C ARG A 89 4.54 8.22 -13.75
N PRO A 90 5.45 7.26 -13.96
CA PRO A 90 6.86 7.60 -13.90
C PRO A 90 7.08 8.67 -14.97
N GLU A 91 7.47 9.88 -14.58
CA GLU A 91 7.87 10.90 -15.54
C GLU A 91 8.98 10.29 -16.38
N GLY A 92 8.68 10.03 -17.65
CA GLY A 92 9.65 9.52 -18.60
C GLY A 92 10.82 10.49 -18.63
N ARG A 93 12.00 10.02 -18.24
CA ARG A 93 13.24 10.62 -18.71
C ARG A 93 13.20 10.57 -20.23
N HIS A 94 13.21 11.77 -20.82
CA HIS A 94 13.43 12.03 -22.24
C HIS A 94 14.62 11.26 -22.80
#